data_AF-A0A527CV70-F1
#
_entry.id   AF-A0A527CV70-F1
#
_cell.length_a   1.000
_cell.length_b   1.000
_cell.length_c   1.000
_cell.angle_alpha   90.00
_cell.angle_beta   90.00
_cell.angle_gamma   90.00
#
_symmetry.space_group_name_H-M   'P 1'
#
loop_
_entity.id
_entity.type
_entity.pdbx_description
1 polymer ?
#
loop_
_entity_poly.entity_id
_entity_poly.type
_entity_poly.pdbx_seq_one_letter_code
_entity_poly.pdbx_strand_id
1 'polypeptide(L)'
;RSAVTTCAYCGVGCSFKAEVKGDEVIRMMPYKEGKANHGHSCVKGRFAYGYATHKDRILSPMIREKITDPWREVSWEEAIAHTAKEFRRIQYQYGRTAIGGITSSRCTNEETYLVQKM
;
A
#
# COMPACT_ATOMS: atom_id res chain seq x y z
N ARG A 1 21.96 1.51 9.80
CA ARG A 1 20.89 1.54 10.82
C ARG A 1 20.04 0.27 10.70
N SER A 2 19.17 -0.03 11.65
CA SER A 2 18.22 -1.14 11.52
C SER A 2 16.89 -0.82 12.17
N ALA A 3 15.79 -1.28 11.60
CA ALA A 3 14.45 -1.12 12.14
C ALA A 3 13.73 -2.47 12.22
N VAL A 4 12.90 -2.66 13.24
CA VAL A 4 12.04 -3.84 13.34
C VAL A 4 10.75 -3.56 12.57
N THR A 5 10.33 -4.52 11.75
CA THR A 5 9.09 -4.47 10.97
C THR A 5 8.49 -5.87 10.85
N THR A 6 7.34 -5.99 10.21
CA THR A 6 6.62 -7.25 10.01
C THR A 6 6.56 -7.64 8.53
N CYS A 7 6.42 -8.93 8.30
CA CYS A 7 6.26 -9.51 6.97
C CYS A 7 4.89 -9.17 6.36
N ALA A 8 4.86 -8.55 5.18
CA ALA A 8 3.63 -8.15 4.50
C ALA A 8 2.93 -9.26 3.70
N TYR A 9 3.11 -10.55 4.04
CA TYR A 9 2.62 -11.70 3.25
C TYR A 9 1.44 -12.45 3.87
N CYS A 10 1.67 -13.62 4.51
CA CYS A 10 0.63 -14.64 4.71
C CYS A 10 -0.29 -14.45 5.93
N GLY A 11 0.03 -13.56 6.86
CA GLY A 11 -0.75 -13.39 8.09
C GLY A 11 -0.15 -14.03 9.35
N VAL A 12 0.92 -14.84 9.22
CA VAL A 12 1.70 -15.32 10.40
C VAL A 12 2.31 -14.16 11.18
N GLY A 13 2.65 -13.05 10.50
CA GLY A 13 3.22 -11.87 11.15
C GLY A 13 4.68 -12.04 11.58
N CYS A 14 5.49 -12.82 10.84
CA CYS A 14 6.92 -12.96 11.11
C CYS A 14 7.58 -11.58 11.30
N SER A 15 8.28 -11.39 12.42
CA SER A 15 9.02 -10.17 12.70
C SER A 15 10.41 -10.22 12.04
N PHE A 16 10.80 -9.10 11.44
CA PHE A 16 12.09 -8.92 10.78
C PHE A 16 12.81 -7.68 11.30
N LYS A 17 14.13 -7.75 11.33
CA LYS A 17 15.03 -6.61 11.45
C LYS A 17 15.50 -6.24 10.04
N ALA A 18 14.96 -5.15 9.50
CA ALA A 18 15.42 -4.56 8.25
C ALA A 18 16.72 -3.82 8.51
N GLU A 19 17.80 -4.24 7.85
CA GLU A 19 19.09 -3.56 7.92
C GLU A 19 19.23 -2.61 6.73
N VAL A 20 19.49 -1.34 7.04
CA VAL A 20 19.39 -0.22 6.09
C VAL A 20 20.71 0.54 6.06
N LYS A 21 21.19 0.85 4.86
CA LYS A 21 22.34 1.73 4.59
C LYS A 21 21.81 3.01 3.93
N GLY A 22 21.87 4.14 4.63
CA GLY A 22 21.14 5.35 4.21
C GLY A 22 19.63 5.07 4.20
N ASP A 23 19.06 5.06 3.00
CA ASP A 23 17.65 4.77 2.71
C ASP A 23 17.43 3.45 1.95
N GLU A 24 18.50 2.71 1.67
CA GLU A 24 18.42 1.43 0.97
C GLU A 24 18.35 0.25 1.94
N VAL A 25 17.35 -0.62 1.74
CA VAL A 25 17.21 -1.88 2.48
C VAL A 25 18.21 -2.89 1.91
N ILE A 26 19.25 -3.20 2.68
CA ILE A 26 20.31 -4.13 2.27
C ILE A 26 19.88 -5.57 2.48
N ARG A 27 19.23 -5.87 3.62
CA ARG A 27 18.69 -7.20 3.90
C ARG A 27 17.60 -7.18 4.97
N MET A 28 16.73 -8.17 4.90
CA MET A 28 15.72 -8.48 5.90
C MET A 28 16.15 -9.71 6.70
N MET A 29 16.45 -9.57 7.99
CA MET A 29 16.84 -10.71 8.84
C MET A 29 15.72 -11.05 9.83
N PRO A 30 15.40 -12.33 10.07
CA PRO A 30 14.41 -12.69 11.09
C PRO A 30 14.79 -12.14 12.46
N TYR A 31 13.81 -11.57 13.16
CA TYR A 31 14.04 -11.04 14.51
C TYR A 31 13.75 -12.12 15.55
N LYS A 32 14.75 -12.45 16.38
CA LYS A 32 14.68 -13.57 17.34
C LYS A 32 13.61 -13.38 18.42
N GLU A 33 13.30 -12.13 18.78
CA GLU A 33 12.27 -11.82 19.80
C GLU A 33 10.85 -11.85 19.24
N GLY A 34 10.67 -12.03 17.92
CA GLY A 34 9.33 -12.19 17.32
C GLY A 34 8.68 -13.49 17.78
N LYS A 35 7.58 -13.39 18.54
CA LYS A 35 6.87 -14.57 19.10
C LYS A 35 6.18 -15.43 18.04
N ALA A 36 5.96 -14.89 16.84
CA ALA A 36 5.35 -15.63 15.74
C ALA A 36 6.34 -16.55 15.00
N ASN A 37 7.63 -16.21 14.96
CA ASN A 37 8.60 -16.89 14.09
C ASN A 37 9.92 -17.28 14.75
N HIS A 38 10.21 -16.82 15.97
CA HIS A 38 11.39 -17.19 16.76
C HIS A 38 12.72 -17.16 15.97
N GLY A 39 12.91 -16.15 15.12
CA GLY A 39 14.13 -16.02 14.31
C GLY A 39 14.16 -16.89 13.03
N HIS A 40 13.04 -17.45 12.60
CA HIS A 40 12.90 -18.20 11.33
C HIS A 40 12.12 -17.41 10.27
N SER A 41 12.24 -17.81 8.99
CA SER A 41 11.50 -17.17 7.88
C SER A 41 11.42 -18.03 6.64
N CYS A 42 10.43 -17.76 5.79
CA CYS A 42 10.35 -18.30 4.43
C CYS A 42 11.00 -17.36 3.39
N VAL A 43 11.17 -17.86 2.16
CA VAL A 43 11.77 -17.13 1.03
C VAL A 43 11.13 -15.76 0.75
N LYS A 44 9.80 -15.65 0.88
CA LYS A 44 9.05 -14.42 0.57
C LYS A 44 9.45 -13.26 1.47
N GLY A 45 9.37 -13.44 2.79
CA GLY A 45 9.75 -12.40 3.74
C GLY A 45 11.25 -12.14 3.76
N ARG A 46 12.07 -13.18 3.54
CA ARG A 46 13.53 -13.06 3.61
C ARG A 46 14.14 -12.31 2.42
N PHE A 47 13.58 -12.45 1.22
CA PHE A 47 14.21 -11.98 -0.01
C PHE A 47 13.31 -11.16 -0.93
N ALA A 48 12.00 -11.42 -0.97
CA ALA A 48 11.13 -10.88 -2.01
C ALA A 48 10.60 -9.46 -1.72
N TYR A 49 11.40 -8.58 -1.11
CA TYR A 49 11.06 -7.17 -0.87
C TYR A 49 11.40 -6.23 -2.05
N GLY A 50 11.98 -6.76 -3.13
CA GLY A 50 12.42 -5.99 -4.30
C GLY A 50 11.29 -5.37 -5.14
N TYR A 51 10.02 -5.76 -4.93
CA TYR A 51 8.90 -5.10 -5.58
C TYR A 51 8.79 -3.60 -5.22
N ALA A 52 9.34 -3.20 -4.06
CA ALA A 52 9.36 -1.80 -3.64
C ALA A 52 10.26 -0.90 -4.50
N THR A 53 11.27 -1.49 -5.17
CA THR A 53 12.25 -0.80 -6.01
C THR A 53 12.17 -1.22 -7.48
N HIS A 54 11.11 -1.96 -7.87
CA HIS A 54 10.91 -2.37 -9.25
C HIS A 54 10.61 -1.17 -10.14
N LYS A 55 11.20 -1.14 -11.34
CA LYS A 55 11.09 -0.03 -12.30
C LYS A 55 9.65 0.27 -12.76
N ASP A 56 8.79 -0.75 -12.75
CA ASP A 56 7.38 -0.61 -13.15
C ASP A 56 6.48 -0.07 -12.01
N ARG A 57 7.05 0.28 -10.86
CA ARG A 57 6.28 0.90 -9.77
C ARG A 57 5.81 2.28 -10.23
N ILE A 58 4.49 2.45 -10.29
CA ILE A 58 3.87 3.75 -10.56
C ILE A 58 4.10 4.69 -9.36
N LEU A 59 4.60 5.89 -9.64
CA LEU A 59 4.95 6.90 -8.63
C LEU A 59 4.10 8.17 -8.72
N SER A 60 3.41 8.39 -9.85
CA SER A 60 2.57 9.56 -10.12
C SER A 60 1.08 9.16 -10.15
N PRO A 61 0.17 10.00 -9.63
CA PRO A 61 -1.26 9.86 -9.89
C PRO A 61 -1.57 9.93 -11.38
N MET A 62 -2.62 9.24 -11.83
CA MET A 62 -3.04 9.23 -13.23
C MET A 62 -4.56 9.33 -13.37
N ILE A 63 -5.03 10.01 -14.41
CA ILE A 63 -6.45 10.13 -14.78
C ILE A 63 -6.65 9.66 -16.23
N ARG A 64 -7.83 9.13 -16.53
CA ARG A 64 -8.38 8.96 -17.87
C ARG A 64 -9.89 9.26 -17.85
N GLU A 65 -10.42 9.89 -18.89
CA GLU A 65 -11.85 10.23 -18.98
C GLU A 65 -12.69 8.99 -19.33
N LYS A 66 -12.20 8.15 -20.24
CA LYS A 66 -12.79 6.85 -20.57
C LYS A 66 -11.78 5.73 -20.40
N ILE A 67 -12.28 4.53 -20.16
CA ILE A 67 -11.41 3.34 -20.02
C ILE A 67 -10.67 2.98 -21.31
N THR A 68 -11.15 3.46 -22.46
CA THR A 68 -10.53 3.33 -23.78
C THR A 68 -9.39 4.32 -24.01
N ASP A 69 -9.33 5.38 -23.20
CA ASP A 69 -8.34 6.45 -23.36
C ASP A 69 -7.04 6.06 -22.66
N PRO A 70 -5.88 6.52 -23.15
CA PRO A 70 -4.61 6.33 -22.46
C PRO A 70 -4.61 7.05 -21.11
N TRP A 71 -3.81 6.54 -20.18
CA TRP A 71 -3.55 7.22 -18.91
C TRP A 71 -2.75 8.51 -19.12
N ARG A 72 -3.08 9.54 -18.33
CA ARG A 72 -2.32 10.77 -18.23
C ARG A 72 -1.83 10.95 -16.79
N GLU A 73 -0.53 11.14 -16.61
CA GLU A 73 0.05 11.54 -15.31
C GLU A 73 -0.39 12.96 -14.93
N VAL A 74 -0.73 13.15 -13.66
CA VAL A 74 -1.27 14.40 -13.12
C VAL A 74 -0.71 14.70 -11.73
N SER A 75 -0.90 15.92 -11.24
CA SER A 75 -0.55 16.27 -9.85
C SER A 75 -1.53 15.63 -8.86
N TRP A 76 -1.13 15.57 -7.58
CA TRP A 76 -2.00 15.10 -6.51
C TRP A 76 -3.24 15.99 -6.35
N GLU A 77 -3.09 17.31 -6.48
CA GLU A 77 -4.18 18.27 -6.38
C GLU A 77 -5.22 18.04 -7.48
N GLU A 78 -4.77 17.83 -8.72
CA GLU A 78 -5.65 17.54 -9.85
C GLU A 78 -6.36 16.18 -9.68
N ALA A 79 -5.62 15.13 -9.30
CA ALA A 79 -6.16 13.80 -9.05
C ALA A 79 -7.28 13.78 -8.00
N ILE A 80 -7.01 14.42 -6.86
CA ILE A 80 -7.93 14.48 -5.72
C ILE A 80 -9.15 15.36 -6.08
N ALA A 81 -8.94 16.52 -6.71
CA ALA A 81 -10.03 17.41 -7.09
C ALA A 81 -10.98 16.77 -8.12
N HIS A 82 -10.43 16.09 -9.13
CA HIS A 82 -11.21 15.37 -10.12
C HIS A 82 -12.03 14.24 -9.47
N THR A 83 -11.39 13.40 -8.64
CA THR A 83 -12.07 12.28 -7.95
C THR A 83 -13.19 12.79 -7.04
N ALA A 84 -12.94 13.83 -6.26
CA ALA A 84 -13.96 14.43 -5.38
C ALA A 84 -15.13 15.04 -6.16
N LYS A 85 -14.86 15.65 -7.32
CA LYS A 85 -15.91 16.17 -8.23
C LYS A 85 -16.81 15.05 -8.72
N GLU A 86 -16.24 13.94 -9.19
CA GLU A 86 -17.03 12.80 -9.68
C GLU A 86 -17.82 12.11 -8.56
N PHE A 87 -17.24 11.99 -7.37
CA PHE A 87 -17.96 11.46 -6.20
C PHE A 87 -19.19 12.31 -5.88
N ARG A 88 -19.04 13.65 -5.85
CA ARG A 88 -20.17 14.57 -5.62
C ARG A 88 -21.22 14.48 -6.72
N ARG A 89 -20.80 14.37 -8.00
CA ARG A 89 -21.73 14.23 -9.14
C ARG A 89 -22.55 12.94 -9.02
N ILE A 90 -21.91 11.81 -8.72
CA ILE A 90 -22.56 10.51 -8.55
C ILE A 90 -23.50 10.55 -7.33
N GLN A 91 -23.05 11.10 -6.21
CA GLN A 91 -23.89 11.24 -5.00
C GLN A 91 -25.10 12.14 -5.23
N TYR A 92 -24.96 13.24 -5.98
CA TYR A 92 -26.08 14.12 -6.33
C TYR A 92 -27.11 13.39 -7.21
N GLN A 93 -26.66 12.58 -8.17
CA GLN A 93 -27.53 11.92 -9.13
C GLN A 93 -28.17 10.63 -8.59
N TYR A 94 -27.45 9.86 -7.77
CA TYR A 94 -27.85 8.50 -7.37
C TYR A 94 -27.90 8.28 -5.86
N GLY A 95 -27.63 9.31 -5.06
CA GLY A 95 -27.63 9.24 -3.60
C GLY A 95 -26.30 8.77 -3.00
N ARG A 96 -26.17 8.91 -1.67
CA ARG A 96 -24.93 8.62 -0.93
C ARG A 96 -24.53 7.15 -0.96
N THR A 97 -25.49 6.23 -1.09
CA THR A 97 -25.27 4.78 -1.14
C THR A 97 -24.75 4.29 -2.49
N ALA A 98 -24.61 5.18 -3.48
CA ALA A 98 -24.02 4.84 -4.78
C ALA A 98 -22.47 4.83 -4.77
N ILE A 99 -21.85 5.21 -3.66
CA ILE A 99 -20.40 5.18 -3.47
C ILE A 99 -20.04 4.08 -2.46
N GLY A 100 -18.93 3.39 -2.72
CA GLY A 100 -18.37 2.40 -1.80
C GLY A 100 -16.84 2.37 -1.89
N GLY A 101 -16.21 1.94 -0.80
CA GLY A 101 -14.77 1.68 -0.73
C GLY A 101 -14.50 0.19 -0.51
N ILE A 102 -13.42 -0.33 -1.09
CA ILE A 102 -12.94 -1.70 -0.85
C ILE A 102 -11.58 -1.58 -0.15
N THR A 103 -11.49 -2.12 1.06
CA THR A 103 -10.25 -2.10 1.85
C THR A 103 -9.33 -3.25 1.46
N SER A 104 -8.07 -3.18 1.90
CA SER A 104 -7.07 -4.22 1.65
C SER A 104 -6.50 -4.73 2.97
N SER A 105 -6.51 -6.04 3.19
CA SER A 105 -5.83 -6.67 4.32
C SER A 105 -4.30 -6.57 4.28
N ARG A 106 -3.74 -6.02 3.19
CA ARG A 106 -2.30 -5.75 3.04
C ARG A 106 -1.91 -4.38 3.58
N CYS A 107 -2.89 -3.50 3.81
CA CYS A 107 -2.75 -2.21 4.45
C CYS A 107 -2.78 -2.34 5.97
N THR A 108 -2.49 -1.26 6.69
CA THR A 108 -2.60 -1.29 8.14
C THR A 108 -4.07 -1.24 8.59
N ASN A 109 -4.29 -1.63 9.85
CA ASN A 109 -5.59 -1.50 10.51
C ASN A 109 -6.01 -0.04 10.67
N GLU A 110 -5.06 0.89 10.84
CA GLU A 110 -5.35 2.33 10.90
C GLU A 110 -5.85 2.86 9.55
N GLU A 111 -5.20 2.47 8.46
CA GLU A 111 -5.66 2.83 7.10
C GLU A 111 -7.06 2.25 6.83
N THR A 112 -7.29 1.00 7.23
CA THR A 112 -8.61 0.36 7.16
C THR A 112 -9.66 1.12 7.98
N TYR A 113 -9.28 1.59 9.16
CA TYR A 113 -10.15 2.41 10.02
C TYR A 113 -10.48 3.76 9.39
N LEU A 114 -9.51 4.40 8.71
CA LEU A 114 -9.75 5.65 7.99
C LEU A 114 -10.72 5.45 6.82
N VAL A 115 -10.57 4.37 6.06
CA VAL A 115 -11.46 4.07 4.93
C VAL A 115 -12.87 3.76 5.39
N GLN A 116 -13.07 2.98 6.46
CA GLN A 116 -14.44 2.71 6.95
C GLN A 116 -15.12 3.95 7.54
N LYS A 117 -14.35 4.96 7.96
CA LYS A 117 -14.88 6.22 8.50
C LYS A 117 -15.30 7.21 7.39
N MET A 118 -14.76 7.04 6.18
CA MET A 118 -14.97 7.90 5.02
C MET A 118 -16.44 7.91 4.56
#